data_AF-A0A0F9AAH0-F1
#
_entry.id   AF-A0A0F9AAH0-F1
#
_cell.length_a   1.000
_cell.length_b   1.000
_cell.length_c   1.000
_cell.angle_alpha   90.00
_cell.angle_beta   90.00
_cell.angle_gamma   90.00
#
_symmetry.space_group_name_H-M   'P 1'
#
loop_
_entity.id
_entity.type
_entity.pdbx_description
1 polymer ?
#
loop_
_entity_poly.entity_id
_entity_poly.type
_entity_poly.pdbx_seq_one_letter_code
_entity_poly.pdbx_strand_id
1 'polypeptide(L)'
;MAPNWSLVGSGTPTENTNALFQRRDGKSQKFSGTFDGEGIQSDATTIAPTENGPHFSSYFTLWIVKGRVRFEWYDVTNDKPILSGSEGKNHSSEIGVWIDFGLAGVDLFKEGTTSVKLSIVIDGDQDTEFYLDSAQLTQSAGHLPFFAGDGAVKLWLAANDELTV
;
A
#
# COMPACT_ATOMS: atom_id res chain seq x y z
N MET A 1 -2.11 -16.03 -0.15
CA MET A 1 -2.37 -15.83 1.30
C MET A 1 -2.35 -14.35 1.53
N ALA A 2 -3.40 -13.75 2.10
CA ALA A 2 -3.36 -12.33 2.46
C ALA A 2 -2.28 -12.12 3.55
N PRO A 3 -1.50 -11.03 3.53
CA PRO A 3 -0.62 -10.69 4.65
C PRO A 3 -1.44 -10.66 5.95
N ASN A 4 -0.86 -11.07 7.08
CA ASN A 4 -1.48 -10.74 8.36
C ASN A 4 -1.33 -9.23 8.52
N TRP A 5 -2.46 -8.51 8.52
CA TRP A 5 -2.45 -7.07 8.78
C TRP A 5 -2.64 -6.83 10.26
N SER A 6 -1.75 -6.04 10.83
CA SER A 6 -1.82 -5.51 12.19
C SER A 6 -2.44 -4.11 12.19
N LEU A 7 -3.04 -3.72 13.31
CA LEU A 7 -3.61 -2.39 13.47
C LEU A 7 -2.53 -1.36 13.77
N VAL A 8 -2.74 -0.14 13.29
CA VAL A 8 -2.04 1.06 13.72
C VAL A 8 -3.02 1.90 14.53
N GLY A 9 -2.63 2.30 15.74
CA GLY A 9 -3.48 3.08 16.63
C GLY A 9 -4.63 2.29 17.23
N SER A 10 -5.78 2.95 17.44
CA SER A 10 -6.94 2.36 18.13
C SER A 10 -8.07 1.91 17.20
N GLY A 11 -7.83 1.91 15.89
CA GLY A 11 -8.78 1.43 14.90
C GLY A 11 -9.17 -0.04 15.10
N THR A 12 -10.26 -0.46 14.47
CA THR A 12 -10.82 -1.81 14.67
C THR A 12 -10.89 -2.58 13.34
N PRO A 13 -10.34 -3.82 13.26
CA PRO A 13 -10.53 -4.71 12.14
C PRO A 13 -11.86 -5.41 12.38
N THR A 14 -12.88 -5.03 11.63
CA THR A 14 -14.25 -5.38 11.99
C THR A 14 -14.70 -6.71 11.38
N GLU A 15 -14.13 -7.17 10.26
CA GLU A 15 -14.52 -8.44 9.64
C GLU A 15 -13.63 -8.84 8.43
N ASN A 16 -13.56 -10.15 8.14
CA ASN A 16 -13.24 -10.66 6.80
C ASN A 16 -14.54 -10.83 6.03
N THR A 17 -14.80 -10.02 5.00
CA THR A 17 -16.10 -10.02 4.30
C THR A 17 -16.11 -10.91 3.05
N ASN A 18 -17.28 -11.45 2.71
CA ASN A 18 -17.54 -12.19 1.47
C ASN A 18 -18.42 -11.37 0.50
N ALA A 19 -18.08 -11.49 -0.79
CA ALA A 19 -18.88 -11.31 -2.01
C ALA A 19 -19.31 -9.92 -2.52
N LEU A 20 -19.44 -8.86 -1.71
CA LEU A 20 -19.74 -7.50 -2.26
C LEU A 20 -18.50 -6.62 -2.47
N PHE A 21 -17.39 -6.96 -1.82
CA PHE A 21 -16.10 -6.29 -1.95
C PHE A 21 -15.01 -7.32 -2.27
N GLN A 22 -15.12 -8.00 -3.42
CA GLN A 22 -14.06 -8.85 -3.97
C GLN A 22 -13.69 -8.40 -5.38
N ARG A 23 -12.39 -8.25 -5.68
CA ARG A 23 -11.91 -7.98 -7.03
C ARG A 23 -11.00 -9.08 -7.58
N ARG A 24 -10.19 -9.72 -6.74
CA ARG A 24 -9.53 -11.01 -7.05
C ARG A 24 -10.03 -12.04 -6.03
N ASP A 25 -10.39 -13.24 -6.49
CA ASP A 25 -10.96 -14.33 -5.66
C ASP A 25 -10.33 -14.40 -4.25
N GLY A 26 -11.08 -14.03 -3.20
CA GLY A 26 -10.53 -13.88 -1.85
C GLY A 26 -11.47 -13.21 -0.84
N LYS A 27 -11.05 -13.10 0.43
CA LYS A 27 -11.73 -12.33 1.48
C LYS A 27 -11.07 -10.96 1.59
N SER A 28 -11.86 -9.89 1.72
CA SER A 28 -11.36 -8.54 1.99
C SER A 28 -11.36 -8.24 3.48
N GLN A 29 -10.36 -7.50 3.95
CA GLN A 29 -10.25 -7.07 5.34
C GLN A 29 -10.85 -5.67 5.50
N LYS A 30 -11.84 -5.54 6.39
CA LYS A 30 -12.43 -4.26 6.74
C LYS A 30 -11.63 -3.56 7.83
N PHE A 31 -11.42 -2.26 7.67
CA PHE A 31 -10.91 -1.37 8.70
C PHE A 31 -11.89 -0.22 8.97
N SER A 32 -11.98 0.21 10.23
CA SER A 32 -12.69 1.43 10.63
C SER A 32 -11.97 2.14 11.76
N GLY A 33 -11.88 3.47 11.67
CA GLY A 33 -11.24 4.34 12.66
C GLY A 33 -11.63 5.81 12.47
N THR A 34 -11.09 6.69 13.30
CA THR A 34 -11.48 8.11 13.33
C THR A 34 -10.33 9.10 13.46
N PHE A 35 -9.15 8.66 13.93
CA PHE A 35 -8.03 9.58 14.17
C PHE A 35 -6.98 9.49 13.08
N ASP A 36 -6.34 10.62 12.79
CA ASP A 36 -5.23 10.68 11.84
C ASP A 36 -4.12 9.68 12.21
N GLY A 37 -3.61 8.97 11.21
CA GLY A 37 -2.58 7.95 11.40
C GLY A 37 -3.06 6.59 11.93
N GLU A 38 -4.33 6.43 12.30
CA GLU A 38 -4.89 5.08 12.55
C GLU A 38 -5.02 4.29 11.26
N GLY A 39 -4.90 2.98 11.30
CA GLY A 39 -4.93 2.21 10.07
C GLY A 39 -4.60 0.74 10.22
N ILE A 40 -4.10 0.18 9.12
CA ILE A 40 -3.56 -1.17 9.06
C ILE A 40 -2.16 -1.16 8.45
N GLN A 41 -1.36 -2.11 8.92
CA GLN A 41 -0.01 -2.37 8.46
C GLN A 41 0.19 -3.85 8.18
N SER A 42 0.90 -4.18 7.10
CA SER A 42 1.33 -5.55 6.84
C SER A 42 2.35 -6.01 7.89
N ASP A 43 2.56 -7.32 7.96
CA ASP A 43 3.81 -7.87 8.51
C ASP A 43 5.02 -7.19 7.86
N ALA A 44 6.11 -7.07 8.63
CA ALA A 44 7.36 -6.54 8.12
C ALA A 44 7.92 -7.48 7.05
N THR A 45 8.27 -6.90 5.90
CA THR A 45 8.93 -7.61 4.80
C THR A 45 10.38 -7.22 4.81
N THR A 46 11.26 -8.17 5.10
CA THR A 46 12.70 -7.99 4.89
C THR A 46 12.97 -7.80 3.41
N ILE A 47 13.69 -6.74 3.08
CA ILE A 47 14.10 -6.41 1.72
C ILE A 47 15.63 -6.35 1.66
N ALA A 48 16.18 -6.64 0.49
CA ALA A 48 17.60 -6.52 0.22
C ALA A 48 17.81 -5.61 -1.01
N PRO A 49 17.56 -4.29 -0.88
CA PRO A 49 17.90 -3.36 -1.94
C PRO A 49 19.39 -3.48 -2.28
N THR A 50 19.73 -3.37 -3.56
CA THR A 50 21.11 -3.33 -4.04
C THR A 50 21.26 -2.20 -5.04
N GLU A 51 22.49 -1.83 -5.38
CA GLU A 51 22.75 -0.86 -6.47
C GLU A 51 22.11 -1.28 -7.81
N ASN A 52 21.92 -2.58 -8.04
CA ASN A 52 21.33 -3.13 -9.26
C ASN A 52 19.79 -3.31 -9.21
N GLY A 53 19.19 -3.19 -8.03
CA GLY A 53 17.75 -3.25 -7.83
C GLY A 53 17.31 -2.26 -6.74
N PRO A 54 17.55 -0.95 -6.91
CA PRO A 54 17.37 0.00 -5.82
C PRO A 54 15.90 0.41 -5.62
N HIS A 55 15.06 0.25 -6.65
CA HIS A 55 13.71 0.82 -6.68
C HIS A 55 12.67 -0.16 -6.19
N PHE A 56 11.82 0.30 -5.28
CA PHE A 56 10.65 -0.45 -4.83
C PHE A 56 9.37 0.16 -5.37
N SER A 57 8.33 -0.67 -5.44
CA SER A 57 6.97 -0.24 -5.74
C SER A 57 5.99 -1.12 -4.96
N SER A 58 4.83 -0.58 -4.63
CA SER A 58 3.76 -1.36 -4.03
C SER A 58 2.44 -1.11 -4.71
N TYR A 59 1.60 -2.12 -4.68
CA TYR A 59 0.26 -2.11 -5.22
C TYR A 59 -0.75 -2.36 -4.09
N PHE A 60 -1.89 -1.66 -4.15
CA PHE A 60 -3.04 -1.86 -3.26
C PHE A 60 -4.33 -1.90 -4.06
N THR A 61 -5.23 -2.82 -3.70
CA THR A 61 -6.61 -2.87 -4.16
C THR A 61 -7.53 -2.63 -2.98
N LEU A 62 -8.29 -1.54 -2.99
CA LEU A 62 -9.21 -1.26 -1.89
C LEU A 62 -10.52 -0.65 -2.36
N TRP A 63 -11.52 -0.74 -1.49
CA TRP A 63 -12.79 -0.05 -1.63
C TRP A 63 -12.98 0.88 -0.44
N ILE A 64 -13.12 2.19 -0.67
CA ILE A 64 -13.39 3.17 0.39
C ILE A 64 -14.90 3.32 0.53
N VAL A 65 -15.40 3.14 1.75
CA VAL A 65 -16.81 3.34 2.11
C VAL A 65 -17.07 4.79 2.50
N LYS A 66 -16.15 5.39 3.24
CA LYS A 66 -16.18 6.79 3.69
C LYS A 66 -14.80 7.24 4.17
N GLY A 67 -14.61 8.55 4.24
CA GLY A 67 -13.37 9.17 4.71
C GLY A 67 -12.29 9.21 3.64
N ARG A 68 -11.05 9.37 4.08
CA ARG A 68 -9.87 9.48 3.23
C ARG A 68 -8.73 8.66 3.83
N VAL A 69 -7.99 7.99 2.96
CA VAL A 69 -6.84 7.17 3.36
C VAL A 69 -5.57 7.64 2.69
N ARG A 70 -4.44 7.44 3.37
CA ARG A 70 -3.09 7.64 2.88
C ARG A 70 -2.36 6.31 2.82
N PHE A 71 -1.62 6.10 1.74
CA PHE A 71 -0.78 4.95 1.47
C PHE A 71 0.66 5.32 1.76
N GLU A 72 1.34 4.46 2.52
CA GLU A 72 2.72 4.69 2.92
C GLU A 72 3.50 3.39 2.95
N TRP A 73 4.83 3.50 2.84
CA TRP A 73 5.71 2.49 3.41
C TRP A 73 6.19 2.96 4.76
N TYR A 74 6.32 2.02 5.68
CA TYR A 74 6.93 2.28 6.97
C TYR A 74 8.27 1.58 7.01
N ASP A 75 9.35 2.35 7.16
CA ASP A 75 10.70 1.86 7.35
C ASP A 75 10.82 1.31 8.77
N VAL A 76 10.94 -0.02 8.89
CA VAL A 76 11.11 -0.68 10.18
C VAL A 76 12.54 -0.56 10.68
N THR A 77 13.51 -0.40 9.78
CA THR A 77 14.93 -0.24 10.11
C THR A 77 15.19 1.10 10.79
N ASN A 78 14.56 2.16 10.28
CA ASN A 78 14.74 3.54 10.75
C ASN A 78 13.55 4.10 11.54
N ASP A 79 12.51 3.28 11.78
CA ASP A 79 11.30 3.62 12.55
C ASP A 79 10.58 4.88 12.05
N LYS A 80 10.48 5.05 10.72
CA LYS A 80 9.90 6.25 10.09
C LYS A 80 9.00 5.91 8.90
N PRO A 81 7.93 6.69 8.63
CA PRO A 81 7.24 6.60 7.35
C PRO A 81 8.14 7.07 6.21
N ILE A 82 8.06 6.37 5.08
CA ILE A 82 8.71 6.72 3.83
C ILE A 82 7.66 7.40 2.96
N LEU A 83 7.72 8.72 2.89
CA LEU A 83 6.83 9.51 2.04
C LEU A 83 7.39 9.52 0.62
N SER A 84 6.71 8.83 -0.31
CA SER A 84 7.04 8.93 -1.73
C SER A 84 6.81 10.38 -2.20
N GLY A 85 7.81 11.00 -2.81
CA GLY A 85 7.81 12.41 -3.17
C GLY A 85 6.60 12.91 -3.97
N SER A 86 6.27 14.19 -3.72
CA SER A 86 5.05 14.95 -4.09
C SER A 86 3.80 14.52 -3.31
N GLU A 87 3.46 15.34 -2.31
CA GLU A 87 2.32 15.25 -1.35
C GLU A 87 0.93 15.06 -1.98
N GLY A 88 0.82 15.01 -3.30
CA GLY A 88 -0.45 14.98 -4.04
C GLY A 88 -0.86 13.61 -4.58
N LYS A 89 -0.09 12.53 -4.38
CA LYS A 89 -0.37 11.25 -5.05
C LYS A 89 -0.55 10.03 -4.15
N ASN A 90 -0.30 10.10 -2.85
CA ASN A 90 -0.35 8.92 -1.97
C ASN A 90 -1.62 8.84 -1.11
N HIS A 91 -2.71 9.50 -1.47
CA HIS A 91 -3.97 9.43 -0.75
C HIS A 91 -5.13 9.23 -1.70
N SER A 92 -6.26 8.72 -1.19
CA SER A 92 -7.51 8.65 -1.94
C SER A 92 -8.71 8.90 -1.03
N SER A 93 -9.72 9.54 -1.61
CA SER A 93 -11.05 9.74 -1.03
C SER A 93 -12.17 9.32 -2.01
N GLU A 94 -11.82 8.56 -3.05
CA GLU A 94 -12.82 8.06 -4.00
C GLU A 94 -13.68 6.97 -3.36
N ILE A 95 -14.92 7.32 -3.04
CA ILE A 95 -15.85 6.45 -2.33
C ILE A 95 -16.69 5.63 -3.31
N GLY A 96 -16.97 4.37 -2.95
CA GLY A 96 -17.94 3.56 -3.67
C GLY A 96 -17.42 2.96 -4.98
N VAL A 97 -16.10 2.90 -5.15
CA VAL A 97 -15.43 2.29 -6.30
C VAL A 97 -14.19 1.51 -5.86
N TRP A 98 -13.79 0.53 -6.68
CA TRP A 98 -12.50 -0.13 -6.52
C TRP A 98 -11.37 0.77 -6.96
N ILE A 99 -10.47 1.05 -6.04
CA ILE A 99 -9.25 1.79 -6.30
C ILE A 99 -8.10 0.80 -6.45
N ASP A 100 -7.42 0.87 -7.59
CA ASP A 100 -6.07 0.34 -7.74
C ASP A 100 -5.08 1.47 -7.49
N PHE A 101 -4.24 1.30 -6.48
CA PHE A 101 -3.29 2.32 -6.09
C PHE A 101 -1.86 1.78 -6.15
N GLY A 102 -0.93 2.62 -6.63
CA GLY A 102 0.49 2.30 -6.70
C GLY A 102 1.36 3.33 -6.00
N LEU A 103 2.22 2.90 -5.07
CA LEU A 103 3.39 3.68 -4.64
C LEU A 103 4.56 3.23 -5.50
N ALA A 104 5.30 4.16 -6.11
CA ALA A 104 6.38 3.78 -7.00
C ALA A 104 7.59 4.71 -6.88
N GLY A 105 8.76 4.17 -7.20
CA GLY A 105 9.93 4.99 -7.54
C GLY A 105 10.84 5.41 -6.40
N VAL A 106 10.72 4.79 -5.22
CA VAL A 106 11.61 5.10 -4.10
C VAL A 106 12.82 4.18 -4.13
N ASP A 107 14.01 4.80 -4.08
CA ASP A 107 15.31 4.15 -3.99
C ASP A 107 15.59 3.77 -2.53
N LEU A 108 15.16 2.57 -2.11
CA LEU A 108 15.35 2.10 -0.74
C LEU A 108 16.81 1.72 -0.44
N PHE A 109 17.63 1.51 -1.48
CA PHE A 109 19.07 1.34 -1.32
C PHE A 109 19.72 2.60 -0.76
N LYS A 110 19.39 3.78 -1.31
CA LYS A 110 19.89 5.07 -0.80
C LYS A 110 19.36 5.42 0.59
N GLU A 111 18.14 5.02 0.91
CA GLU A 111 17.56 5.21 2.25
C GLU A 111 18.16 4.26 3.30
N GLY A 112 18.94 3.25 2.89
CA GLY A 112 19.51 2.24 3.79
C GLY A 112 18.44 1.34 4.44
N THR A 113 17.25 1.30 3.87
CA THR A 113 16.10 0.57 4.40
C THR A 113 16.25 -0.93 4.08
N THR A 114 16.18 -1.78 5.10
CA THR A 114 16.29 -3.24 4.95
C THR A 114 15.02 -3.98 5.34
N SER A 115 14.02 -3.27 5.86
CA SER A 115 12.74 -3.84 6.23
C SER A 115 11.64 -2.79 6.10
N VAL A 116 10.54 -3.16 5.44
CA VAL A 116 9.39 -2.27 5.21
C VAL A 116 8.08 -2.93 5.57
N LYS A 117 7.12 -2.13 6.02
CA LYS A 117 5.70 -2.49 6.06
C LYS A 117 4.93 -1.66 5.06
N LEU A 118 3.93 -2.27 4.44
CA LEU A 118 2.90 -1.51 3.72
C LEU A 118 1.90 -0.98 4.73
N SER A 119 1.57 0.31 4.65
CA SER A 119 0.62 0.96 5.55
C SER A 119 -0.51 1.62 4.77
N ILE A 120 -1.73 1.47 5.28
CA ILE A 120 -2.89 2.26 4.87
C ILE A 120 -3.43 2.91 6.13
N VAL A 121 -3.35 4.23 6.21
CA VAL A 121 -3.77 5.00 7.39
C VAL A 121 -4.82 6.02 7.02
N ILE A 122 -5.58 6.48 8.01
CA ILE A 122 -6.50 7.60 7.89
C ILE A 122 -5.69 8.88 7.61
N ASP A 123 -6.18 9.69 6.67
CA ASP A 123 -5.61 11.00 6.34
C ASP A 123 -6.49 12.11 6.96
N GLY A 124 -6.11 12.57 8.15
CA GLY A 124 -6.82 13.57 8.96
C GLY A 124 -7.89 13.01 9.91
N ASP A 125 -8.28 13.78 10.93
CA ASP A 125 -9.27 13.35 11.94
C ASP A 125 -10.70 13.26 11.38
N GLN A 126 -11.05 12.11 10.81
CA GLN A 126 -12.36 11.85 10.23
C GLN A 126 -12.75 10.36 10.29
N ASP A 127 -14.06 10.11 10.40
CA ASP A 127 -14.65 8.77 10.33
C ASP A 127 -14.36 8.12 8.96
N THR A 128 -13.55 7.06 9.00
CA THR A 128 -13.01 6.41 7.82
C THR A 128 -13.27 4.91 7.86
N GLU A 129 -13.74 4.36 6.74
CA GLU A 129 -13.97 2.94 6.58
C GLU A 129 -13.56 2.50 5.17
N PHE A 130 -12.77 1.43 5.10
CA PHE A 130 -12.36 0.83 3.83
C PHE A 130 -12.21 -0.68 3.92
N TYR A 131 -12.22 -1.33 2.77
CA TYR A 131 -11.94 -2.74 2.58
C TYR A 131 -10.67 -2.91 1.76
N LEU A 132 -9.70 -3.64 2.29
CA LEU A 132 -8.49 -4.03 1.56
C LEU A 132 -8.69 -5.43 0.97
N ASP A 133 -8.61 -5.54 -0.36
CA ASP A 133 -8.72 -6.80 -1.10
C ASP A 133 -7.34 -7.43 -1.32
N SER A 134 -6.37 -6.63 -1.77
CA SER A 134 -5.00 -7.10 -1.95
C SER A 134 -3.97 -5.99 -1.78
N ALA A 135 -2.77 -6.35 -1.33
CA ALA A 135 -1.60 -5.48 -1.46
C ALA A 135 -0.36 -6.31 -1.76
N GLN A 136 0.60 -5.69 -2.43
CA GLN A 136 1.83 -6.34 -2.83
C GLN A 136 2.98 -5.35 -2.89
N LEU A 137 4.18 -5.80 -2.52
CA LEU A 137 5.43 -5.06 -2.68
C LEU A 137 6.26 -5.75 -3.78
N THR A 138 6.93 -4.97 -4.61
CA THR A 138 7.82 -5.42 -5.68
C THR A 138 9.09 -4.56 -5.74
N GLN A 139 10.12 -5.08 -6.39
CA GLN A 139 11.44 -4.48 -6.52
C GLN A 139 11.88 -4.52 -7.99
N SER A 140 12.49 -3.44 -8.49
CA SER A 140 12.97 -3.30 -9.86
C SER A 140 14.32 -2.59 -9.93
N ALA A 141 15.00 -2.76 -11.07
CA ALA A 141 16.22 -2.04 -11.41
C ALA A 141 15.94 -0.61 -11.91
N GLY A 142 14.77 -0.37 -12.51
CA GLY A 142 14.33 0.94 -12.99
C GLY A 142 13.36 1.68 -12.06
N HIS A 143 13.37 3.01 -12.12
CA HIS A 143 12.34 3.86 -11.51
C HIS A 143 11.11 3.84 -12.42
N LEU A 144 10.12 3.02 -12.07
CA LEU A 144 8.85 2.96 -12.79
C LEU A 144 7.86 3.93 -12.13
N PRO A 145 7.43 5.03 -12.78
CA PRO A 145 6.45 5.94 -12.20
C PRO A 145 5.04 5.33 -12.22
N PHE A 146 4.24 5.65 -11.19
CA PHE A 146 2.80 5.37 -11.18
C PHE A 146 2.03 6.37 -12.06
N PHE A 147 1.12 5.87 -12.90
CA PHE A 147 0.14 6.67 -13.61
C PHE A 147 -1.28 6.29 -13.18
N ALA A 148 -2.09 7.27 -12.76
CA ALA A 148 -3.49 7.05 -12.43
C ALA A 148 -4.25 6.51 -13.66
N GLY A 149 -4.98 5.40 -13.49
CA GLY A 149 -5.66 4.70 -14.59
C GLY A 149 -4.83 3.59 -15.25
N ASP A 150 -3.52 3.51 -15.00
CA ASP A 150 -2.78 2.28 -15.25
C ASP A 150 -3.17 1.27 -14.17
N GLY A 151 -4.06 0.34 -14.56
CA GLY A 151 -4.45 -0.74 -13.67
C GLY A 151 -3.22 -1.45 -13.12
N ALA A 152 -3.26 -1.77 -11.84
CA ALA A 152 -2.29 -2.54 -11.06
C ALA A 152 -1.44 -3.58 -11.81
N VAL A 153 -2.10 -4.31 -12.70
CA VAL A 153 -1.53 -5.37 -13.51
C VAL A 153 -0.43 -4.83 -14.41
N LYS A 154 -0.55 -3.62 -14.95
CA LYS A 154 0.51 -2.98 -15.75
C LYS A 154 1.74 -2.65 -14.92
N LEU A 155 1.58 -2.17 -13.69
CA LEU A 155 2.72 -1.89 -12.80
C LEU A 155 3.40 -3.19 -12.36
N TRP A 156 2.60 -4.21 -12.07
CA TRP A 156 3.07 -5.55 -11.75
C TRP A 156 3.80 -6.21 -12.92
N LEU A 157 3.24 -6.13 -14.14
CA LEU A 157 3.86 -6.65 -15.35
C LEU A 157 5.10 -5.85 -15.73
N ALA A 158 5.07 -4.52 -15.68
CA ALA A 158 6.25 -3.69 -15.96
C ALA A 158 7.40 -3.97 -14.99
N ALA A 159 7.09 -4.18 -13.70
CA ALA A 159 8.11 -4.57 -12.72
C ALA A 159 8.67 -5.99 -12.97
N ASN A 160 7.87 -6.92 -13.50
CA ASN A 160 8.31 -8.28 -13.78
C ASN A 160 8.97 -8.47 -15.15
N ASP A 161 8.56 -7.74 -16.18
CA ASP A 161 9.15 -7.80 -17.52
C ASP A 161 10.62 -7.34 -17.49
N GLU A 162 10.97 -6.38 -16.63
CA GLU A 162 12.36 -5.97 -16.41
C GLU A 162 13.22 -6.99 -15.63
N LEU A 163 12.61 -8.01 -14.99
CA LEU A 163 13.35 -9.11 -14.35
C LEU A 163 13.72 -10.23 -15.33
N THR A 164 13.26 -10.15 -16.59
CA THR A 164 13.50 -11.17 -17.63
C THR A 164 14.57 -10.80 -18.66
N VAL A 165 15.39 -9.77 -18.40
CA VAL A 165 16.51 -9.37 -19.26
C VAL A 165 17.86 -9.77 -18.67
#